data_AF-A0A3N5XFH8-F1
#
_entry.id   AF-A0A3N5XFH8-F1
#
_cell.length_a   1.000
_cell.length_b   1.000
_cell.length_c   1.000
_cell.angle_alpha   90.00
_cell.angle_beta   90.00
_cell.angle_gamma   90.00
#
_symmetry.space_group_name_H-M   'P 1'
#
loop_
_entity.id
_entity.type
_entity.pdbx_description
1 polymer ?
#
loop_
_entity_poly.entity_id
_entity_poly.type
_entity_poly.pdbx_seq_one_letter_code
_entity_poly.pdbx_strand_id
1 'polypeptide(L)'
;MDHLELFNRLIAVARPVNASNAHAKSLEDNIKDTGLDSLDMLMLGVYLSDIFGVPEAVAKEVKAEKVGDFVNYFVEKQTKSPESVDSAIKSVS
;
A
#
# COMPACT_ATOMS: atom_id res chain seq x y z
N MET A 1 -7.65 -11.25 -3.93
CA MET A 1 -7.82 -10.23 -2.87
C MET A 1 -8.04 -8.90 -3.55
N ASP A 2 -8.90 -8.04 -3.01
CA ASP A 2 -9.19 -6.76 -3.68
C ASP A 2 -8.08 -5.74 -3.36
N HIS A 3 -7.21 -5.48 -4.34
CA HIS A 3 -6.02 -4.64 -4.16
C HIS A 3 -6.37 -3.16 -3.95
N LEU A 4 -7.48 -2.71 -4.54
CA LEU A 4 -7.94 -1.34 -4.39
C LEU A 4 -8.50 -1.13 -2.98
N GLU A 5 -9.34 -2.06 -2.52
CA GLU A 5 -9.84 -2.04 -1.14
C GLU A 5 -8.67 -2.11 -0.14
N LEU A 6 -7.72 -3.02 -0.34
CA LEU A 6 -6.53 -3.13 0.50
C LEU A 6 -5.79 -1.81 0.63
N PHE A 7 -5.50 -1.16 -0.51
CA PHE A 7 -4.79 0.11 -0.56
C PHE A 7 -5.55 1.21 0.19
N ASN A 8 -6.85 1.36 -0.07
CA ASN A 8 -7.67 2.38 0.57
C ASN A 8 -7.82 2.15 2.08
N ARG A 9 -7.92 0.89 2.54
CA ARG A 9 -7.90 0.58 3.98
C ARG A 9 -6.55 0.88 4.61
N LEU A 10 -5.46 0.57 3.91
CA LEU A 10 -4.10 0.88 4.35
C LEU A 10 -3.87 2.38 4.52
N ILE A 11 -4.40 3.22 3.62
CA ILE A 11 -4.37 4.67 3.79
C ILE A 11 -5.07 5.08 5.10
N ALA A 12 -6.24 4.50 5.39
CA ALA A 12 -6.98 4.78 6.61
C ALA A 12 -6.25 4.32 7.89
N VAL A 13 -5.46 3.24 7.82
CA VAL A 13 -4.62 2.76 8.92
C VAL A 13 -3.40 3.67 9.11
N ALA A 14 -2.70 3.99 8.03
CA ALA A 14 -1.51 4.83 8.06
C ALA A 14 -1.80 6.27 8.53
N ARG A 15 -3.07 6.71 8.42
CA ARG A 15 -3.55 8.08 8.74
C ARG A 15 -2.51 9.16 8.42
N PRO A 16 -2.08 9.24 7.16
CA PRO A 16 -1.13 10.26 6.73
C PRO A 16 -1.64 11.66 7.13
N VAL A 17 -0.86 12.37 7.95
CA VAL A 17 -1.26 13.64 8.60
C VAL A 17 -1.63 14.71 7.56
N ASN A 18 -1.01 14.66 6.38
CA ASN A 18 -1.24 15.59 5.28
C ASN A 18 -2.24 15.10 4.24
N ALA A 19 -2.71 13.85 4.34
CA ALA A 19 -3.54 13.21 3.33
C ALA A 19 -4.85 12.66 3.91
N SER A 20 -5.51 13.46 4.77
CA SER A 20 -6.79 13.12 5.42
C SER A 20 -7.93 12.73 4.47
N ASN A 21 -7.79 13.00 3.17
CA ASN A 21 -8.74 12.62 2.11
C ASN A 21 -8.13 11.73 1.03
N ALA A 22 -6.96 11.12 1.28
CA ALA A 22 -6.33 10.30 0.26
C ALA A 22 -7.17 9.06 -0.06
N HIS A 23 -7.44 8.87 -1.35
CA HIS A 23 -8.29 7.79 -1.81
C HIS A 23 -8.01 7.50 -3.28
N ALA A 24 -7.81 6.23 -3.61
CA ALA A 24 -7.73 5.76 -4.99
C ALA A 24 -9.13 5.33 -5.45
N LYS A 25 -9.56 5.79 -6.62
CA LYS A 25 -10.82 5.34 -7.25
C LYS A 25 -10.60 4.09 -8.09
N SER A 26 -9.40 3.96 -8.64
CA SER A 26 -9.00 2.89 -9.55
C SER A 26 -7.53 2.50 -9.33
N LEU A 27 -7.17 1.26 -9.68
CA LEU A 27 -5.77 0.81 -9.68
C LEU A 27 -4.92 1.53 -10.73
N GLU A 28 -5.56 2.10 -11.75
CA GLU A 28 -4.89 2.88 -12.79
C GLU A 28 -4.60 4.32 -12.39
N ASP A 29 -5.16 4.78 -11.27
CA ASP A 29 -4.94 6.13 -10.78
C ASP A 29 -3.46 6.33 -10.44
N ASN A 30 -2.96 7.52 -10.79
CA ASN A 30 -1.62 7.92 -10.39
C ASN A 30 -1.60 8.18 -8.89
N ILE A 31 -0.58 7.71 -8.19
CA ILE A 31 -0.45 7.87 -6.74
C ILE A 31 -0.37 9.35 -6.34
N LYS A 32 0.16 10.20 -7.22
CA LYS A 32 0.18 11.66 -7.03
C LYS A 32 -1.22 12.29 -7.06
N ASP A 33 -2.18 11.66 -7.75
CA ASP A 33 -3.56 12.15 -7.87
C ASP A 33 -4.43 11.71 -6.69
N THR A 34 -4.03 10.65 -5.98
CA THR A 34 -4.74 10.16 -4.79
C THR A 34 -4.55 11.07 -3.58
N GLY A 35 -3.64 12.04 -3.64
CA GLY A 35 -3.33 12.97 -2.54
C GLY A 35 -2.28 12.46 -1.55
N LEU A 36 -1.60 11.35 -1.86
CA LEU A 36 -0.49 10.82 -1.06
C LEU A 36 0.83 11.53 -1.41
N ASP A 37 1.58 11.88 -0.37
CA ASP A 37 2.94 12.40 -0.51
C ASP A 37 3.99 11.27 -0.39
N SER A 38 5.26 11.58 -0.67
CA SER A 38 6.37 10.62 -0.65
C SER A 38 6.53 9.95 0.73
N LEU A 39 6.24 10.68 1.82
CA LEU A 39 6.27 10.13 3.17
C LEU A 39 5.14 9.11 3.41
N ASP A 40 3.96 9.37 2.87
CA ASP A 40 2.80 8.50 3.01
C ASP A 40 3.01 7.21 2.22
N MET A 41 3.61 7.32 1.03
CA MET A 41 4.01 6.16 0.23
C MET A 41 5.05 5.30 0.96
N LEU A 42 6.01 5.92 1.65
CA LEU A 42 6.99 5.20 2.45
C LEU A 42 6.30 4.43 3.60
N MET A 43 5.39 5.08 4.32
CA MET A 43 4.60 4.44 5.40
C MET A 43 3.78 3.26 4.87
N LEU A 44 3.04 3.47 3.77
CA LEU A 44 2.28 2.42 3.09
C LEU A 44 3.17 1.25 2.66
N GLY A 45 4.35 1.55 2.13
CA GLY A 45 5.34 0.55 1.74
C GLY A 45 5.84 -0.29 2.92
N VAL A 46 6.08 0.32 4.08
CA VAL A 46 6.47 -0.40 5.31
C VAL A 46 5.36 -1.34 5.78
N TYR A 47 4.11 -0.88 5.78
CA TYR A 47 2.98 -1.74 6.14
C TYR A 47 2.77 -2.88 5.16
N LEU A 48 2.82 -2.61 3.86
CA LEU A 48 2.76 -3.65 2.82
C LEU A 48 3.91 -4.65 2.96
N SER A 49 5.09 -4.17 3.34
CA SER A 49 6.24 -5.01 3.66
C SER A 49 5.98 -5.98 4.79
N ASP A 50 5.35 -5.54 5.88
CA ASP A 50 5.02 -6.42 7.00
C ASP A 50 3.94 -7.45 6.61
N ILE A 51 2.88 -6.98 5.94
CA ILE A 51 1.76 -7.79 5.45
C ILE A 51 2.24 -8.91 4.53
N PHE A 52 3.01 -8.55 3.50
CA PHE A 52 3.47 -9.47 2.47
C PHE A 52 4.82 -10.11 2.80
N GLY A 53 5.44 -9.76 3.93
CA GLY A 53 6.76 -10.24 4.33
C GLY A 53 7.88 -9.81 3.36
N VAL A 54 7.74 -8.66 2.71
CA VAL A 54 8.74 -8.10 1.81
C VAL A 54 9.80 -7.38 2.65
N PRO A 55 11.11 -7.62 2.47
CA PRO A 55 12.14 -6.88 3.18
C PRO A 55 12.04 -5.37 2.94
N GLU A 56 12.20 -4.55 3.98
CA GLU A 56 12.11 -3.09 3.84
C GLU A 56 13.09 -2.51 2.82
N ALA A 57 14.27 -3.14 2.65
CA ALA A 57 15.22 -2.75 1.61
C ALA A 57 14.59 -2.78 0.21
N VAL A 58 13.74 -3.77 -0.07
CA VAL A 58 13.01 -3.92 -1.33
C VAL A 58 11.85 -2.94 -1.40
N ALA A 59 11.14 -2.73 -0.28
CA ALA A 59 10.06 -1.74 -0.20
C ALA A 59 10.52 -0.33 -0.59
N LYS A 60 11.75 0.04 -0.20
CA LYS A 60 12.34 1.35 -0.50
C LYS A 60 12.75 1.49 -1.96
N GLU A 61 12.84 0.41 -2.72
CA GLU A 61 13.14 0.42 -4.15
C GLU A 61 11.89 0.53 -5.03
N VAL A 62 10.69 0.51 -4.43
CA VAL A 62 9.44 0.62 -5.18
C VAL A 62 9.38 1.97 -5.91
N LYS A 63 9.23 1.90 -7.23
CA LYS A 63 9.04 3.07 -8.11
C LYS A 63 7.81 2.82 -8.95
N ALA A 64 6.65 2.91 -8.31
CA ALA A 64 5.37 2.80 -8.98
C ALA A 64 4.76 4.20 -9.13
N GLU A 65 4.23 4.47 -10.33
CA GLU A 65 3.49 5.71 -10.59
C GLU A 65 1.99 5.52 -10.35
N LYS A 66 1.48 4.30 -10.62
CA LYS A 66 0.08 3.92 -10.42
C LYS A 66 -0.11 3.08 -9.17
N VAL A 67 -1.29 3.19 -8.58
CA VAL A 67 -1.68 2.45 -7.36
C VAL A 67 -1.58 0.93 -7.57
N GLY A 68 -2.03 0.44 -8.72
CA GLY A 68 -1.98 -0.98 -9.07
C GLY A 68 -0.58 -1.53 -9.15
N ASP A 69 0.32 -0.82 -9.82
CA ASP A 69 1.75 -1.19 -9.92
C ASP A 69 2.42 -1.20 -8.54
N PHE A 70 2.04 -0.27 -7.67
CA PHE A 70 2.56 -0.21 -6.31
C PHE A 70 2.19 -1.45 -5.51
N VAL A 71 0.90 -1.80 -5.45
CA VAL A 71 0.45 -3.00 -4.72
C VAL A 71 1.02 -4.26 -5.36
N ASN A 72 1.01 -4.36 -6.70
CA ASN A 72 1.52 -5.52 -7.41
C ASN A 72 3.01 -5.75 -7.12
N TYR A 73 3.82 -4.70 -7.00
CA TYR A 73 5.24 -4.85 -6.66
C TYR A 73 5.46 -5.64 -5.36
N PHE A 74 4.66 -5.38 -4.33
CA PHE A 74 4.74 -6.12 -3.06
C PHE A 74 4.18 -7.53 -3.18
N VAL A 75 3.10 -7.71 -3.93
CA VAL A 75 2.49 -9.01 -4.19
C VAL A 75 3.44 -9.92 -4.98
N GLU A 76 4.17 -9.41 -5.96
CA GLU A 76 5.13 -10.19 -6.75
C GLU A 76 6.36 -10.62 -5.93
N LYS A 77 6.71 -9.84 -4.91
CA LYS A 77 7.88 -10.09 -4.05
C LYS A 77 7.49 -10.67 -2.68
N GLN A 78 6.22 -10.99 -2.49
CA GLN A 78 5.69 -11.44 -1.22
C GLN A 78 6.35 -12.75 -0.77
N THR A 79 6.65 -12.84 0.51
CA THR A 79 7.04 -14.10 1.19
C THR A 79 5.92 -14.61 2.09
N LYS A 80 4.94 -13.75 2.40
CA LYS A 80 3.70 -14.05 3.11
C LYS A 80 2.51 -13.71 2.22
N SER A 81 1.53 -14.60 2.16
CA SER A 81 0.28 -14.35 1.45
C SER A 81 -0.87 -14.22 2.43
N PRO A 82 -1.37 -12.99 2.69
CA PRO A 82 -2.59 -12.82 3.45
C PRO A 82 -3.77 -13.42 2.69
N GLU A 83 -4.60 -14.17 3.40
CA GLU A 83 -5.79 -14.84 2.86
C GLU A 83 -6.93 -13.87 2.47
N SER A 84 -6.93 -12.65 3.01
CA SER A 84 -7.96 -11.63 2.79
C SER A 84 -7.51 -10.23 3.20
N VAL A 85 -8.18 -9.18 2.70
CA VAL A 85 -7.95 -7.77 3.07
C VAL A 85 -7.99 -7.57 4.59
N ASP A 86 -8.96 -8.17 5.25
CA ASP A 86 -9.12 -8.08 6.70
C ASP A 86 -7.91 -8.66 7.46
N SER A 87 -7.42 -9.84 7.03
CA SER A 87 -6.24 -10.49 7.63
C SER A 87 -4.97 -9.68 7.39
N ALA A 88 -4.82 -9.06 6.21
CA ALA A 88 -3.70 -8.16 5.93
C ALA A 88 -3.72 -6.93 6.85
N ILE A 89 -4.87 -6.26 6.96
CA ILE A 89 -5.00 -5.06 7.79
C ILE A 89 -4.79 -5.36 9.27
N LYS A 90 -5.24 -6.52 9.77
CA LYS A 90 -5.00 -6.95 11.15
C LYS A 90 -3.52 -7.11 11.52
N SER A 91 -2.65 -7.41 10.56
CA SER A 91 -1.21 -7.53 10.82
C SER A 91 -0.55 -6.17 11.15
N VAL A 92 -1.18 -5.06 10.72
CA VAL A 92 -0.58 -3.71 10.79
C VAL A 92 -1.46 -2.69 11.51
N SER A 93 -2.62 -3.10 12.01
CA SER A 93 -3.59 -2.25 12.72
C SER A 93 -3.52 -2.36 14.23
#